data_AF-W2TIG1-F1
#
_entry.id   AF-W2TIG1-F1
#
_cell.length_a   1.000
_cell.length_b   1.000
_cell.length_c   1.000
_cell.angle_alpha   90.00
_cell.angle_beta   90.00
_cell.angle_gamma   90.00
#
_symmetry.space_group_name_H-M   'P 1'
#
loop_
_entity.id
_entity.type
_entity.pdbx_description
1 polymer ?
#
loop_
_entity_poly.entity_id
_entity_poly.type
_entity_poly.pdbx_seq_one_letter_code
_entity_poly.pdbx_strand_id
1 'polypeptide(L)'
;MLSNLLYEQTSLEATIIYMHLRTTNKMQTDICVRLAPRRFMCSSTMRRETCSLGTRQVIETSEPAMCLTSTSRGFYFGADSFYFVHLGRGDLEPLRLAGSNIADYPIALLNIREDEVLLAYQNYGLFVNSRGERTRKQTVEWEQMPMEFVYTAPYLYVVHYDSIEIMQVAEYNGPDSNTILDEREVYECRNAHVVCCRPNGDVFISISNTDSVEVHRFNATNSKRSAVKRKGLSAATFDKRSKVAL
;
A
#
# COMPACT_ATOMS: atom_id res chain seq x y z
N MET A 1 8.34 1.06 -12.27
CA MET A 1 7.51 2.08 -12.94
C MET A 1 7.01 2.97 -11.82
N LEU A 2 7.53 4.19 -11.69
CA LEU A 2 7.31 5.05 -10.52
C LEU A 2 5.95 5.75 -10.67
N SER A 3 4.97 5.35 -9.86
CA SER A 3 3.82 6.20 -9.53
C SER A 3 4.28 7.19 -8.46
N ASN A 4 4.66 8.40 -8.85
CA ASN A 4 4.91 9.46 -7.88
C ASN A 4 3.55 9.99 -7.43
N LEU A 5 3.13 9.60 -6.23
CA LEU A 5 2.11 10.33 -5.48
C LEU A 5 2.74 11.64 -5.04
N LEU A 6 2.37 12.75 -5.68
CA LEU A 6 2.72 14.08 -5.22
C LEU A 6 1.56 14.57 -4.35
N TYR A 7 1.82 14.75 -3.05
CA TYR A 7 0.91 15.38 -2.12
C TYR A 7 1.09 16.90 -2.23
N GLU A 8 0.11 17.60 -2.81
CA GLU A 8 0.11 19.06 -2.87
C GLU A 8 -1.05 19.57 -2.01
N GLN A 9 -0.72 20.07 -0.83
CA GLN A 9 -1.70 20.62 0.12
C GLN A 9 -2.05 22.05 -0.28
N THR A 10 -3.01 22.23 -1.18
CA THR A 10 -3.56 23.55 -1.51
C THR A 10 -4.97 23.72 -0.97
N SER A 11 -5.09 24.57 0.06
CA SER A 11 -6.33 25.11 0.66
C SER A 11 -7.25 24.10 1.37
N LEU A 12 -7.91 24.59 2.42
CA LEU A 12 -8.67 23.89 3.47
C LEU A 12 -9.86 23.02 3.01
N GLU A 13 -10.10 22.86 1.71
CA GLU A 13 -11.29 22.16 1.19
C GLU A 13 -11.00 21.13 0.09
N ALA A 14 -9.74 20.76 -0.20
CA ALA A 14 -9.46 19.70 -1.18
C ALA A 14 -8.14 18.97 -0.89
N THR A 15 -8.22 17.68 -0.53
CA THR A 15 -7.06 16.79 -0.59
C THR A 15 -6.81 16.45 -2.05
N ILE A 16 -5.75 16.94 -2.70
CA ILE A 16 -5.44 16.57 -4.08
C ILE A 16 -4.50 15.37 -4.07
N ILE A 17 -5.00 14.17 -4.37
CA ILE A 17 -4.13 13.01 -4.66
C ILE A 17 -3.85 12.99 -6.17
N TYR A 18 -2.69 13.53 -6.57
CA TYR A 18 -2.24 13.45 -7.96
C TYR A 18 -1.60 12.09 -8.22
N MET A 19 -2.27 11.27 -9.05
CA MET A 19 -1.65 10.12 -9.68
C MET A 19 -1.38 10.47 -11.14
N HIS A 20 -0.18 10.14 -11.64
CA HIS A 20 0.16 10.18 -13.06
C HIS A 20 0.32 8.76 -13.57
N LEU A 21 -0.60 8.33 -14.42
CA LEU A 21 -0.57 7.04 -15.09
C LEU A 21 0.16 7.16 -16.43
N ARG A 22 1.15 6.28 -16.70
CA ARG A 22 1.75 6.13 -18.03
C ARG A 22 1.54 4.71 -18.53
N THR A 23 0.74 4.55 -19.57
CA THR A 23 0.57 3.26 -20.27
C THR A 23 1.70 3.06 -21.28
N THR A 24 2.20 1.82 -21.42
CA THR A 24 3.40 1.46 -22.20
C THR A 24 3.13 1.27 -23.70
N ASN A 25 1.89 1.39 -24.17
CA ASN A 25 1.51 1.05 -25.54
C ASN A 25 1.30 2.29 -26.42
N LYS A 26 2.36 2.89 -27.00
CA LYS A 26 2.37 3.92 -28.09
C LYS A 26 1.39 5.13 -28.00
N MET A 27 0.52 5.18 -27.00
CA MET A 27 -0.50 6.13 -26.66
C MET A 27 -0.27 6.42 -25.19
N GLN A 28 0.41 7.53 -24.92
CA GLN A 28 0.61 7.98 -23.57
C GLN A 28 -0.70 8.63 -23.10
N THR A 29 -1.43 7.93 -22.24
CA THR A 29 -2.62 8.47 -21.57
C THR A 29 -2.25 8.89 -20.17
N ASP A 30 -2.03 10.18 -19.97
CA ASP A 30 -1.77 10.73 -18.64
C ASP A 30 -3.13 10.94 -17.96
N ILE A 31 -3.46 10.09 -16.98
CA ILE A 31 -4.64 10.29 -16.13
C ILE A 31 -4.21 11.11 -14.94
N CYS A 32 -4.82 12.28 -14.76
CA CYS A 32 -4.73 13.06 -13.53
C CYS A 32 -6.01 12.79 -12.73
N VAL A 33 -5.83 12.28 -11.52
CA VAL A 33 -6.91 12.22 -10.53
C VAL A 33 -6.78 13.45 -9.64
N ARG A 34 -7.87 14.18 -9.46
CA ARG A 34 -7.99 15.18 -8.39
C ARG A 34 -9.10 14.73 -7.47
N LEU A 35 -8.78 14.64 -6.19
CA LEU A 35 -9.79 14.45 -5.16
C LEU A 35 -10.21 15.82 -4.63
N ALA A 36 -11.51 15.96 -4.44
CA ALA A 36 -12.16 17.01 -3.69
C ALA A 36 -13.13 16.31 -2.73
N PRO A 37 -13.55 16.93 -1.62
CA PRO A 37 -14.57 16.36 -0.76
C PRO A 37 -15.79 15.98 -1.61
N ARG A 38 -16.07 14.67 -1.67
CA ARG A 38 -17.17 14.00 -2.41
C ARG A 38 -17.08 13.95 -3.94
N ARG A 39 -15.95 14.35 -4.56
CA ARG A 39 -15.81 14.32 -6.02
C ARG A 39 -14.42 13.91 -6.46
N PHE A 40 -14.39 13.06 -7.50
CA PHE A 40 -13.19 12.63 -8.19
C PHE A 40 -13.22 13.18 -9.60
N MET A 41 -12.18 13.90 -10.00
CA MET A 41 -11.99 14.29 -11.39
C MET A 41 -10.92 13.40 -12.02
N CYS A 42 -11.27 12.68 -13.08
CA CYS A 42 -10.34 11.94 -13.93
C CYS A 42 -10.20 12.73 -15.24
N SER A 43 -9.03 13.32 -15.51
CA SER A 43 -8.72 13.87 -16.83
C SER A 43 -7.78 12.92 -17.55
N SER A 44 -8.20 12.39 -18.70
CA SER A 44 -7.30 11.66 -19.60
C SER A 44 -6.73 12.62 -20.63
N THR A 45 -5.40 12.81 -20.65
CA THR A 45 -4.74 13.57 -21.73
C THR A 45 -4.33 12.59 -22.82
N MET A 46 -4.79 12.82 -24.06
CA MET A 46 -4.37 12.04 -25.22
C MET A 46 -3.73 12.94 -26.29
N ARG A 47 -2.56 12.51 -26.78
CA ARG A 47 -1.74 12.95 -27.94
C ARG A 47 -0.65 14.02 -27.75
N ARG A 48 0.43 13.78 -28.50
CA ARG A 48 1.72 14.48 -28.51
C ARG A 48 1.81 15.66 -29.50
N GLU A 49 0.73 16.09 -30.15
CA GLU A 49 0.81 17.17 -31.16
C GLU A 49 -0.31 18.23 -31.07
N THR A 50 -1.27 18.10 -30.16
CA THR A 50 -2.24 19.15 -29.86
C THR A 50 -2.63 19.06 -28.39
N CYS A 51 -2.28 20.07 -27.58
CA CYS A 51 -2.87 20.28 -26.26
C CYS A 51 -4.34 20.69 -26.43
N SER A 52 -5.19 19.77 -26.90
CA SER A 52 -6.63 19.86 -26.69
C SER A 52 -6.91 19.27 -25.31
N LEU A 53 -7.50 20.07 -24.41
CA LEU A 53 -8.02 19.61 -23.13
C LEU A 53 -8.79 18.30 -23.34
N GLY A 54 -8.24 17.19 -22.87
CA GLY A 54 -8.90 15.89 -22.99
C GLY A 54 -10.23 15.88 -22.23
N THR A 55 -11.09 14.93 -22.57
CA THR A 55 -12.40 14.74 -21.97
C THR A 55 -12.24 14.58 -20.45
N ARG A 56 -12.79 15.54 -19.69
CA ARG A 56 -12.87 15.49 -18.23
C ARG A 56 -14.07 14.65 -17.85
N GLN A 57 -13.83 13.50 -17.20
CA GLN A 57 -14.90 12.71 -16.60
C GLN A 57 -14.81 12.82 -15.08
N VAL A 58 -15.96 12.88 -14.42
CA VAL A 58 -16.07 13.09 -12.97
C VAL A 58 -16.82 11.92 -12.38
N ILE A 59 -16.26 11.31 -11.34
CA ILE A 59 -16.91 10.27 -10.55
C ILE A 59 -17.35 10.92 -9.23
N GLU A 60 -18.63 10.81 -8.92
CA GLU A 60 -19.17 11.28 -7.65
C GLU A 60 -19.07 10.18 -6.59
N THR A 61 -18.73 10.56 -5.36
CA THR A 61 -18.65 9.62 -4.23
C THR A 61 -19.36 10.18 -3.01
N SER A 62 -19.83 9.27 -2.15
CA SER A 62 -20.46 9.61 -0.88
C SER A 62 -19.45 10.20 0.11
N GLU A 63 -18.25 9.60 0.17
CA GLU A 63 -17.14 10.01 1.03
C GLU A 63 -15.90 10.41 0.20
N PRO A 64 -14.96 11.20 0.76
CA PRO A 64 -13.67 11.47 0.12
C PRO A 64 -12.88 10.18 -0.14
N ALA A 65 -12.10 10.11 -1.21
CA ALA A 65 -11.15 9.01 -1.33
C ALA A 65 -10.04 9.13 -0.29
N MET A 66 -9.70 7.97 0.26
CA MET A 66 -8.61 7.80 1.22
C MET A 66 -7.37 7.18 0.56
N CYS A 67 -7.56 6.30 -0.42
CA CYS A 67 -6.46 5.64 -1.11
C CYS A 67 -6.78 5.40 -2.59
N LEU A 68 -5.74 5.29 -3.41
CA LEU A 68 -5.87 5.10 -4.85
C LEU A 68 -4.63 4.38 -5.40
N THR A 69 -4.84 3.38 -6.27
CA THR A 69 -3.78 2.66 -6.98
C THR A 69 -4.17 2.40 -8.42
N SER A 70 -3.20 2.26 -9.31
CA SER A 70 -3.47 2.06 -10.74
C SER A 70 -2.90 0.76 -11.29
N THR A 71 -3.48 0.34 -12.41
CA THR A 71 -3.08 -0.84 -13.18
C THR A 71 -3.13 -0.53 -14.66
N SER A 72 -2.69 -1.47 -15.50
CA SER A 72 -2.77 -1.37 -16.96
C SER A 72 -4.21 -1.29 -17.49
N ARG A 73 -5.20 -1.79 -16.74
CA ARG A 73 -6.62 -1.89 -17.17
C ARG A 73 -7.51 -0.81 -16.57
N GLY A 74 -7.04 -0.05 -15.59
CA GLY A 74 -7.92 0.75 -14.75
C GLY A 74 -7.23 1.31 -13.51
N PHE A 75 -8.02 1.87 -12.61
CA PHE A 75 -7.57 2.27 -11.29
C PHE A 75 -8.55 1.83 -10.21
N TYR A 76 -8.00 1.61 -9.02
CA TYR A 76 -8.71 1.27 -7.81
C TYR A 76 -8.71 2.48 -6.89
N PHE A 77 -9.77 2.68 -6.12
CA PHE A 77 -9.78 3.68 -5.06
C PHE A 77 -10.64 3.23 -3.88
N GLY A 78 -10.30 3.71 -2.69
CA GLY A 78 -11.06 3.52 -1.46
C GLY A 78 -11.71 4.82 -1.01
N ALA A 79 -13.00 4.81 -0.71
CA ALA A 79 -13.78 5.91 -0.15
C ALA A 79 -14.65 5.39 1.01
N ASP A 80 -15.97 5.26 0.82
CA ASP A 80 -16.88 4.53 1.73
C ASP A 80 -16.79 3.00 1.58
N SER A 81 -16.23 2.55 0.46
CA SER A 81 -15.88 1.17 0.15
C SER A 81 -14.72 1.19 -0.85
N PHE A 82 -14.35 0.03 -1.39
CA PHE A 82 -13.37 -0.08 -2.46
C PHE A 82 -14.03 -0.23 -3.81
N TYR A 83 -13.48 0.46 -4.81
CA TYR A 83 -14.01 0.51 -6.16
C TYR A 83 -12.91 0.27 -7.18
N PHE A 84 -13.29 -0.29 -8.31
CA PHE A 84 -12.45 -0.38 -9.50
C PHE A 84 -13.12 0.31 -10.68
N VAL A 85 -12.36 1.11 -11.41
CA VAL A 85 -12.81 1.81 -12.60
C VAL A 85 -12.01 1.27 -13.78
N HIS A 86 -12.72 0.66 -14.73
CA HIS A 86 -12.10 0.10 -15.93
C HIS A 86 -11.89 1.20 -16.98
N LEU A 87 -10.67 1.30 -17.50
CA LEU A 87 -10.33 2.23 -18.58
C LEU A 87 -10.53 1.52 -19.92
N GLY A 88 -11.42 2.02 -20.77
CA GLY A 88 -11.65 1.50 -22.13
C GLY A 88 -13.10 1.10 -22.44
N ARG A 89 -13.97 1.03 -21.43
CA ARG A 89 -15.43 1.13 -21.63
C ARG A 89 -15.75 2.62 -21.66
N GLY A 90 -16.55 3.09 -22.62
CA GLY A 90 -16.75 4.52 -22.89
C GLY A 90 -17.13 5.39 -21.68
N ASP A 91 -17.72 4.78 -20.66
CA ASP A 91 -18.11 5.40 -19.39
C ASP A 91 -17.26 4.89 -18.22
N LEU A 92 -16.76 5.80 -17.38
CA LEU A 92 -16.04 5.49 -16.14
C LEU A 92 -17.01 5.16 -15.00
N GLU A 93 -17.68 4.01 -15.09
CA GLU A 93 -18.53 3.52 -14.01
C GLU A 93 -17.69 2.78 -12.93
N PRO A 94 -17.74 3.21 -11.66
CA PRO A 94 -17.06 2.51 -10.57
C PRO A 94 -17.78 1.22 -10.20
N LEU A 95 -17.07 0.10 -10.30
CA LEU A 95 -17.50 -1.19 -9.78
C LEU A 95 -17.11 -1.29 -8.30
N ARG A 96 -18.08 -1.45 -7.40
CA ARG A 96 -17.81 -1.76 -5.99
C ARG A 96 -17.23 -3.18 -5.86
N LEU A 97 -16.10 -3.31 -5.17
CA LEU A 97 -15.33 -4.56 -5.10
C LEU A 97 -15.69 -5.47 -3.93
N ALA A 98 -16.28 -4.92 -2.88
CA ALA A 98 -16.68 -5.68 -1.71
C ALA A 98 -17.91 -5.04 -1.07
N GLY A 99 -18.75 -5.87 -0.43
CA GLY A 99 -19.79 -5.36 0.44
C GLY A 99 -19.16 -4.54 1.57
N SER A 100 -19.74 -3.40 1.91
CA SER A 100 -19.31 -2.58 3.04
C SER A 100 -20.25 -2.82 4.21
N ASN A 101 -19.74 -3.32 5.34
CA ASN A 101 -20.39 -3.10 6.62
C ASN A 101 -20.05 -1.69 7.11
N ILE A 102 -20.90 -1.09 7.95
CA ILE A 102 -20.68 0.24 8.54
C ILE A 102 -19.38 0.26 9.37
N ALA A 103 -18.95 -0.89 9.89
CA ALA A 103 -17.70 -1.04 10.64
C ALA A 103 -16.44 -1.25 9.76
N ASP A 104 -16.60 -1.38 8.44
CA ASP A 104 -15.50 -1.68 7.52
C ASP A 104 -14.89 -0.39 6.97
N TYR A 105 -13.96 0.23 7.71
CA TYR A 105 -13.33 1.47 7.27
C TYR A 105 -12.16 1.19 6.31
N PRO A 106 -12.19 1.68 5.05
CA PRO A 106 -11.08 1.52 4.10
C PRO A 106 -9.83 2.29 4.54
N ILE A 107 -8.66 1.64 4.52
CA ILE A 107 -7.37 2.27 4.85
C ILE A 107 -6.46 2.31 3.64
N ALA A 108 -6.23 1.17 3.00
CA ALA A 108 -5.27 1.08 1.90
C ALA A 108 -5.71 0.10 0.81
N LEU A 109 -5.17 0.32 -0.39
CA LEU A 109 -5.25 -0.54 -1.55
C LEU A 109 -3.85 -0.92 -2.00
N LEU A 110 -3.53 -2.20 -2.01
CA LEU A 110 -2.22 -2.70 -2.40
C LEU A 110 -2.35 -3.62 -3.61
N ASN A 111 -1.63 -3.31 -4.69
CA ASN A 111 -1.53 -4.20 -5.85
C ASN A 111 -0.63 -5.39 -5.48
N ILE A 112 -1.20 -6.59 -5.45
CA ILE A 112 -0.46 -7.82 -5.12
C ILE A 112 0.07 -8.46 -6.40
N ARG A 113 -0.76 -8.55 -7.44
CA ARG A 113 -0.43 -8.98 -8.80
C ARG A 113 -1.40 -8.37 -9.81
N GLU A 114 -1.25 -8.69 -11.09
CA GLU A 114 -2.00 -8.06 -12.20
C GLU A 114 -3.54 -8.09 -12.07
N ASP A 115 -4.10 -9.11 -11.43
CA ASP A 115 -5.55 -9.24 -11.17
C ASP A 115 -5.83 -9.68 -9.71
N GLU A 116 -5.03 -9.19 -8.77
CA GLU A 116 -5.27 -9.39 -7.33
C GLU A 116 -4.82 -8.15 -6.56
N VAL A 117 -5.72 -7.58 -5.78
CA VAL A 117 -5.47 -6.47 -4.87
C VAL A 117 -5.84 -6.86 -3.45
N LEU A 118 -5.09 -6.35 -2.48
CA LEU A 118 -5.44 -6.43 -1.07
C LEU A 118 -6.23 -5.16 -0.71
N LEU A 119 -7.49 -5.37 -0.35
CA LEU A 119 -8.36 -4.39 0.28
C LEU A 119 -8.05 -4.38 1.78
N ALA A 120 -7.35 -3.36 2.27
CA ALA A 120 -7.00 -3.25 3.67
C ALA A 120 -8.02 -2.38 4.40
N TYR A 121 -8.85 -3.01 5.22
CA TYR A 121 -9.74 -2.35 6.15
C TYR A 121 -9.05 -2.17 7.50
N GLN A 122 -9.72 -1.42 8.36
CA GLN A 122 -9.32 -1.16 9.73
C GLN A 122 -8.96 -2.39 10.55
N ASN A 123 -9.75 -3.46 10.45
CA ASN A 123 -9.59 -4.64 11.31
C ASN A 123 -9.07 -5.87 10.54
N TYR A 124 -9.19 -5.88 9.21
CA TYR A 124 -8.83 -7.03 8.40
C TYR A 124 -8.48 -6.66 6.95
N GLY A 125 -7.94 -7.61 6.21
CA GLY A 125 -7.63 -7.52 4.79
C GLY A 125 -8.33 -8.60 3.95
N LEU A 126 -8.73 -8.25 2.73
CA LEU A 126 -9.30 -9.16 1.74
C LEU A 126 -8.52 -9.12 0.42
N PHE A 127 -8.23 -10.28 -0.15
CA PHE A 127 -7.70 -10.38 -1.51
C PHE A 127 -8.86 -10.53 -2.50
N VAL A 128 -8.94 -9.64 -3.47
CA VAL A 128 -9.97 -9.64 -4.53
C VAL A 128 -9.36 -9.38 -5.89
N ASN A 129 -10.05 -9.81 -6.94
CA ASN A 129 -9.70 -9.48 -8.32
C ASN A 129 -10.41 -8.20 -8.81
N SER A 130 -10.19 -7.80 -10.06
CA SER A 130 -10.83 -6.60 -10.64
C SER A 130 -12.36 -6.71 -10.80
N ARG A 131 -12.95 -7.89 -10.58
CA ARG A 131 -14.40 -8.12 -10.61
C ARG A 131 -15.03 -8.07 -9.21
N GLY A 132 -14.24 -7.88 -8.16
CA GLY A 132 -14.70 -7.94 -6.77
C GLY A 132 -14.86 -9.36 -6.22
N GLU A 133 -14.39 -10.38 -6.95
CA GLU A 133 -14.44 -11.76 -6.47
C GLU A 133 -13.23 -12.00 -5.55
N ARG A 134 -13.46 -12.68 -4.42
CA ARG A 134 -12.37 -13.06 -3.51
C ARG A 134 -11.44 -14.05 -4.21
N THR A 135 -10.16 -13.72 -4.27
CA THR A 135 -9.15 -14.62 -4.83
C THR A 135 -8.71 -15.64 -3.79
N ARG A 136 -8.70 -15.27 -2.49
CA ARG A 136 -8.29 -16.13 -1.37
C ARG A 136 -9.40 -16.23 -0.32
N LYS A 137 -9.57 -17.42 0.25
CA LYS A 137 -10.66 -17.74 1.20
C LYS A 137 -10.51 -17.08 2.57
N GLN A 138 -9.29 -16.97 3.08
CA GLN A 138 -9.04 -16.43 4.42
C GLN A 138 -9.02 -14.90 4.40
N THR A 139 -9.42 -14.30 5.52
CA THR A 139 -9.19 -12.88 5.80
C THR A 139 -7.81 -12.74 6.44
N VAL A 140 -7.15 -11.60 6.27
CA VAL A 140 -5.94 -11.27 7.04
C VAL A 140 -6.38 -10.45 8.23
N GLU A 141 -5.94 -10.80 9.43
CA GLU A 141 -6.23 -10.01 10.64
C GLU A 141 -4.99 -9.26 11.08
N TRP A 142 -5.17 -8.00 11.46
CA TRP A 142 -4.09 -7.16 12.00
C TRP A 142 -4.07 -7.29 13.52
N GLU A 143 -2.90 -7.38 14.15
CA GLU A 143 -2.82 -7.39 15.63
C GLU A 143 -3.28 -6.07 16.23
N GLN A 144 -3.05 -4.97 15.52
CA GLN A 144 -3.43 -3.63 15.95
C GLN A 144 -3.98 -2.80 14.79
N MET A 145 -4.58 -1.67 15.14
CA MET A 145 -4.99 -0.64 14.18
C MET A 145 -3.83 -0.26 13.24
N PRO A 146 -3.93 -0.51 11.93
CA PRO A 146 -2.87 -0.14 11.01
C PRO A 146 -2.97 1.36 10.68
N MET A 147 -1.83 2.04 10.64
CA MET A 147 -1.71 3.44 10.24
C MET A 147 -1.28 3.55 8.78
N GLU A 148 -0.32 2.73 8.36
CA GLU A 148 0.21 2.73 7.00
C GLU A 148 0.50 1.32 6.51
N PHE A 149 0.46 1.13 5.19
CA PHE A 149 0.70 -0.15 4.54
C PHE A 149 1.70 -0.01 3.41
N VAL A 150 2.60 -0.98 3.29
CA VAL A 150 3.50 -1.12 2.14
C VAL A 150 3.57 -2.58 1.72
N TYR A 151 3.48 -2.81 0.41
CA TYR A 151 3.76 -4.11 -0.16
C TYR A 151 4.97 -4.05 -1.09
N THR A 152 5.98 -4.86 -0.78
CA THR A 152 7.10 -5.13 -1.69
C THR A 152 7.26 -6.64 -1.79
N ALA A 153 6.85 -7.21 -2.92
CA ALA A 153 6.68 -8.65 -3.05
C ALA A 153 7.92 -9.44 -2.58
N PRO A 154 7.75 -10.49 -1.76
CA PRO A 154 6.48 -11.04 -1.26
C PRO A 154 6.02 -10.46 0.11
N TYR A 155 6.64 -9.38 0.61
CA TYR A 155 6.44 -8.90 1.97
C TYR A 155 5.43 -7.75 2.07
N LEU A 156 4.57 -7.86 3.08
CA LEU A 156 3.62 -6.85 3.51
C LEU A 156 4.12 -6.25 4.83
N TYR A 157 4.30 -4.94 4.84
CA TYR A 157 4.65 -4.14 6.01
C TYR A 157 3.40 -3.40 6.47
N VAL A 158 3.01 -3.61 7.72
CA VAL A 158 1.89 -2.95 8.37
C VAL A 158 2.45 -2.13 9.51
N VAL A 159 2.35 -0.81 9.38
CA VAL A 159 2.85 0.12 10.39
C VAL A 159 1.74 0.40 11.38
N HIS A 160 1.98 0.11 12.65
CA HIS A 160 1.12 0.44 13.77
C HIS A 160 1.69 1.64 14.54
N TYR A 161 0.99 2.03 15.62
CA TYR A 161 1.42 3.14 16.46
C TYR A 161 2.76 2.87 17.20
N ASP A 162 2.96 1.64 17.66
CA ASP A 162 4.10 1.23 18.49
C ASP A 162 4.92 0.06 17.93
N SER A 163 4.62 -0.36 16.70
CA SER A 163 5.30 -1.48 16.05
C SER A 163 5.15 -1.44 14.53
N ILE A 164 6.01 -2.19 13.84
CA ILE A 164 5.88 -2.53 12.42
C ILE A 164 5.77 -4.05 12.34
N GLU A 165 4.66 -4.52 11.79
CA GLU A 165 4.45 -5.92 11.47
C GLU A 165 4.93 -6.21 10.05
N ILE A 166 5.69 -7.29 9.89
CA ILE A 166 6.22 -7.76 8.61
C ILE A 166 5.70 -9.18 8.37
N MET A 167 4.88 -9.34 7.35
CA MET A 167 4.27 -10.60 6.94
C MET A 167 4.76 -11.00 5.55
N GLN A 168 4.84 -12.30 5.29
CA GLN A 168 5.02 -12.80 3.94
C GLN A 168 3.68 -13.22 3.32
N VAL A 169 3.29 -12.56 2.23
CA VAL A 169 2.13 -12.96 1.43
C VAL A 169 2.46 -14.27 0.71
N ALA A 170 1.60 -15.26 0.86
CA ALA A 170 1.80 -16.57 0.24
C ALA A 170 1.68 -16.48 -1.29
N GLU A 171 2.34 -17.40 -1.99
CA GLU A 171 2.18 -17.54 -3.43
C GLU A 171 0.74 -17.98 -3.78
N TYR A 172 0.19 -17.39 -4.84
CA TYR A 172 -1.16 -17.71 -5.28
C TYR A 172 -1.15 -18.88 -6.28
N ASN A 173 -1.62 -20.04 -5.82
CA ASN A 173 -1.79 -21.28 -6.57
C ASN A 173 -3.26 -21.62 -6.85
N GLY A 174 -4.19 -20.71 -6.54
CA GLY A 174 -5.65 -20.90 -6.70
C GLY A 174 -6.44 -20.46 -5.46
N PRO A 175 -7.78 -20.66 -5.45
CA PRO A 175 -8.67 -20.18 -4.39
C PRO A 175 -8.36 -20.70 -2.98
N ASP A 176 -7.78 -21.90 -2.91
CA ASP A 176 -7.39 -22.58 -1.66
C ASP A 176 -5.99 -22.17 -1.16
N SER A 177 -5.34 -21.20 -1.81
CA SER A 177 -4.05 -20.69 -1.36
C SER A 177 -4.20 -19.99 -0.01
N ASN A 178 -3.19 -20.17 0.84
CA ASN A 178 -3.06 -19.36 2.06
C ASN A 178 -2.96 -17.87 1.71
N THR A 179 -3.32 -17.01 2.65
CA THR A 179 -3.19 -15.55 2.50
C THR A 179 -1.80 -15.09 2.89
N ILE A 180 -1.42 -15.37 4.13
CA ILE A 180 -0.15 -15.02 4.77
C ILE A 180 0.53 -16.32 5.24
N LEU A 181 1.85 -16.37 5.21
CA LEU A 181 2.63 -17.46 5.80
C LEU A 181 2.78 -17.25 7.31
N ASP A 182 2.91 -18.31 8.08
CA ASP A 182 2.95 -18.26 9.57
C ASP A 182 4.12 -17.43 10.15
N GLU A 183 5.13 -17.09 9.34
CA GLU A 183 6.24 -16.23 9.73
C GLU A 183 5.80 -14.74 9.77
N ARG A 184 5.52 -14.25 10.98
CA ARG A 184 5.24 -12.84 11.29
C ARG A 184 6.40 -12.28 12.13
N GLU A 185 7.08 -11.27 11.61
CA GLU A 185 8.13 -10.54 12.33
C GLU A 185 7.56 -9.20 12.81
N VAL A 186 7.80 -8.84 14.06
CA VAL A 186 7.35 -7.57 14.64
C VAL A 186 8.57 -6.77 15.07
N TYR A 187 8.67 -5.54 14.59
CA TYR A 187 9.70 -4.59 14.97
C TYR A 187 9.09 -3.51 15.86
N GLU A 188 9.45 -3.49 17.15
CA GLU A 188 8.94 -2.51 18.11
C GLU A 188 9.55 -1.11 17.85
N CYS A 189 8.70 -0.12 17.61
CA CYS A 189 9.12 1.27 17.42
C CYS A 189 7.92 2.22 17.49
N ARG A 190 8.12 3.45 17.94
CA ARG A 190 7.03 4.44 18.01
C ARG A 190 7.09 5.42 16.85
N ASN A 191 5.92 5.91 16.45
CA ASN A 191 5.77 7.01 15.49
C ASN A 191 6.54 6.75 14.18
N ALA A 192 6.35 5.54 13.66
CA ALA A 192 6.91 5.11 12.39
C ALA A 192 6.04 5.59 11.23
N HIS A 193 6.69 6.05 10.15
CA HIS A 193 6.03 6.52 8.93
C HIS A 193 6.78 6.04 7.69
N VAL A 194 6.06 5.61 6.67
CA VAL A 194 6.65 5.18 5.41
C VAL A 194 7.11 6.40 4.65
N VAL A 195 8.41 6.47 4.36
CA VAL A 195 8.99 7.56 3.58
C VAL A 195 8.89 7.26 2.08
N CYS A 196 9.38 6.08 1.67
CA CYS A 196 9.31 5.66 0.28
C CYS A 196 9.60 4.16 0.11
N CYS A 197 9.19 3.64 -1.06
CA CYS A 197 9.52 2.28 -1.51
C CYS A 197 10.37 2.37 -2.78
N ARG A 198 11.36 1.49 -2.91
CA ARG A 198 12.19 1.39 -4.13
C ARG A 198 11.84 0.12 -4.93
N PRO A 199 12.03 0.12 -6.26
CA PRO A 199 11.76 -1.05 -7.10
C PRO A 199 12.59 -2.30 -6.77
N ASN A 200 13.69 -2.16 -6.02
CA ASN A 200 14.52 -3.27 -5.57
C ASN A 200 13.98 -3.95 -4.28
N GLY A 201 12.82 -3.52 -3.78
CA GLY A 201 12.20 -4.05 -2.56
C GLY A 201 12.65 -3.37 -1.28
N ASP A 202 13.50 -2.33 -1.34
CA ASP A 202 13.82 -1.54 -0.14
C ASP A 202 12.61 -0.68 0.25
N VAL A 203 12.26 -0.73 1.54
CA VAL A 203 11.27 0.15 2.18
C VAL A 203 12.00 1.04 3.18
N PHE A 204 11.86 2.35 3.02
CA PHE A 204 12.43 3.32 3.94
C PHE A 204 11.34 3.81 4.87
N ILE A 205 11.53 3.60 6.17
CA ILE A 205 10.59 3.98 7.23
C ILE A 205 11.31 4.93 8.18
N SER A 206 10.75 6.12 8.40
CA SER A 206 11.23 7.03 9.43
C SER A 206 10.67 6.60 10.78
N ILE A 207 11.50 6.52 11.79
CA ILE A 207 11.14 6.22 13.18
C ILE A 207 11.53 7.43 14.01
N SER A 208 10.53 8.01 14.69
CA SER A 208 10.73 9.22 15.48
C SER A 208 10.75 8.89 16.96
N ASN A 209 11.83 9.28 17.62
CA ASN A 209 11.94 9.32 19.07
C ASN A 209 11.75 10.77 19.56
N THR A 210 11.81 10.99 20.88
CA THR A 210 11.64 12.32 21.48
C THR A 210 12.62 13.35 20.93
N ASP A 211 13.87 12.94 20.65
CA ASP A 211 14.97 13.85 20.35
C ASP A 211 15.53 13.71 18.92
N SER A 212 15.12 12.68 18.19
CA SER A 212 15.66 12.37 16.86
C SER A 212 14.65 11.67 15.96
N VAL A 213 14.83 11.81 14.65
CA VAL A 213 14.15 11.01 13.64
C VAL A 213 15.21 10.27 12.84
N GLU A 214 15.09 8.95 12.80
CA GLU A 214 15.99 8.07 12.06
C GLU A 214 15.26 7.46 10.87
N VAL A 215 15.95 7.28 9.74
CA VAL A 215 15.39 6.59 8.57
C VAL A 215 16.01 5.21 8.47
N HIS A 216 15.18 4.19 8.65
CA HIS A 216 15.56 2.78 8.62
C HIS A 216 15.23 2.18 7.25
N ARG A 217 16.15 1.38 6.72
CA ARG A 217 15.96 0.64 5.46
C ARG A 217 15.60 -0.80 5.78
N PHE A 218 14.35 -1.15 5.53
CA PHE A 218 13.85 -2.52 5.59
C PHE A 218 13.97 -3.20 4.23
N ASN A 219 14.44 -4.44 4.21
CA ASN A 219 14.41 -5.30 3.04
C ASN A 219 14.34 -6.77 3.48
N ALA A 220 13.12 -7.27 3.69
CA ALA A 220 12.91 -8.62 4.18
C ALA A 220 13.33 -9.69 3.15
N THR A 221 13.40 -9.35 1.86
CA THR A 221 13.91 -10.26 0.81
C THR A 221 15.39 -10.59 0.99
N ASN A 222 16.18 -9.66 1.57
CA ASN A 222 17.60 -9.87 1.86
C ASN A 222 17.85 -10.56 3.20
N SER A 223 16.93 -10.44 4.18
CA SER A 223 17.09 -11.02 5.52
C SER A 223 17.27 -12.54 5.50
N LYS A 224 16.54 -13.26 4.62
CA LYS A 224 16.66 -14.73 4.47
C LYS A 224 18.01 -15.20 3.89
N ARG A 225 18.75 -14.36 3.15
CA ARG A 225 20.12 -14.68 2.71
C ARG A 225 21.13 -14.62 3.86
N SER A 226 20.86 -13.82 4.90
CA SER A 226 21.80 -13.61 6.01
C SER A 226 21.73 -14.69 7.10
N ALA A 227 20.56 -15.33 7.27
CA ALA A 227 20.35 -16.37 8.28
C ALA A 227 21.18 -17.66 8.04
N VAL A 228 21.62 -17.92 6.81
CA VAL A 228 22.44 -19.10 6.46
C VAL A 228 23.92 -18.93 6.83
N LYS A 229 24.38 -17.74 7.28
CA LYS A 229 25.79 -17.46 7.57
C LYS A 229 26.16 -17.23 9.04
N ARG A 230 25.27 -17.51 10.00
CA ARG A 230 25.61 -17.51 11.44
C ARG A 230 25.37 -18.87 12.10
N LYS A 231 26.05 -19.90 11.61
CA LYS A 231 26.46 -21.04 12.46
C LYS A 231 27.96 -20.97 12.61
N GLY A 232 28.42 -20.35 13.69
CA GLY A 232 29.84 -20.28 14.01
C GLY A 232 30.12 -19.38 15.21
N LEU A 233 30.54 -20.04 16.30
CA LEU A 233 31.20 -19.51 17.50
C LEU A 233 30.28 -18.88 18.56
N SER A 234 29.90 -19.73 19.53
CA SER A 234 29.65 -19.31 20.89
C SER A 234 30.93 -18.73 21.50
N ALA A 235 30.83 -17.57 22.13
CA ALA A 235 31.71 -17.19 23.21
C ALA A 235 30.86 -16.52 24.29
N ALA A 236 30.51 -17.31 25.30
CA ALA A 236 30.05 -16.82 26.57
C ALA A 236 31.25 -16.18 27.28
N THR A 237 31.13 -14.92 27.70
CA THR A 237 31.61 -14.49 29.03
C THR A 237 30.99 -13.15 29.37
N PHE A 238 30.17 -13.17 30.41
CA PHE A 238 29.80 -12.04 31.24
C PHE A 238 31.07 -11.30 31.69
N ASP A 239 31.07 -9.96 31.63
CA ASP A 239 31.96 -9.18 32.48
C ASP A 239 31.12 -8.35 33.46
N LYS A 240 31.11 -8.83 34.71
CA LYS A 240 30.45 -8.21 35.85
C LYS A 240 31.38 -7.15 36.45
N ARG A 241 30.91 -5.91 36.41
CA ARG A 241 31.02 -4.86 37.44
C ARG A 241 31.95 -5.21 38.63
N SER A 242 33.14 -4.62 38.65
CA SER A 242 34.07 -4.63 39.78
C SER A 242 33.89 -3.39 40.66
N LYS A 243 33.57 -3.61 41.94
CA LYS A 243 33.85 -2.71 43.08
C LYS A 243 33.90 -3.57 44.34
N VAL A 244 35.05 -3.65 45.01
CA VAL A 244 35.16 -3.67 46.48
C VAL A 244 36.49 -3.02 46.87
N ALA A 245 36.43 -2.20 47.93
CA ALA A 245 37.52 -1.47 48.54
C ALA A 245 38.33 -2.33 49.53
N LEU A 246 39.56 -1.88 49.80
CA LEU A 246 40.20 -1.86 51.13
C LEU A 246 40.99 -0.56 51.22
#